data_AF-A0A2G5VLF1-F1
#
_entry.id   AF-A0A2G5VLF1-F1
#
_cell.length_a   1.000
_cell.length_b   1.000
_cell.length_c   1.000
_cell.angle_alpha   90.00
_cell.angle_beta   90.00
_cell.angle_gamma   90.00
#
_symmetry.space_group_name_H-M   'P 1'
#
loop_
_entity.id
_entity.type
_entity.pdbx_description
1 polymer ?
#
loop_
_entity_poly.entity_id
_entity_poly.type
_entity_poly.pdbx_seq_one_letter_code
_entity_poly.pdbx_strand_id
1 'polypeptide(L)'
;MKKSVFHQSGNEASLENCPWPVAELENVITDVETLEDSGKKYIFSDLGYSHGLGNLMFQIAGLYSIAQESGAILLIPISTSLRRAFDFQTNFSDSIQFVDPQVTKKLSNDLEATKITMTSCCSYRNLTSVLFNGDRKIQKIDGYFQNVRYFHPDSEKTMKKLFTFVPPIRKLVDEFLENVGISLTVRSARMIETNVANDDQAFEMPEEDG
;
A
#
# COMPACT_ATOMS: atom_id res chain seq x y z
N MET A 1 -23.35 21.81 -1.96
CA MET A 1 -23.03 20.84 -0.89
C MET A 1 -22.58 19.54 -1.53
N LYS A 2 -21.31 19.14 -1.36
CA LYS A 2 -20.82 17.84 -1.82
C LYS A 2 -21.29 16.78 -0.82
N LYS A 3 -22.18 15.88 -1.25
CA LYS A 3 -22.56 14.69 -0.48
C LYS A 3 -21.35 13.76 -0.48
N SER A 4 -20.66 13.64 0.66
CA SER A 4 -19.72 12.55 0.89
C SER A 4 -20.49 11.24 0.89
N VAL A 5 -20.18 10.34 -0.05
CA VAL A 5 -20.83 9.03 -0.19
C VAL A 5 -20.33 8.04 0.87
N PHE A 6 -19.28 8.38 1.62
CA PHE A 6 -18.72 7.56 2.67
C PHE A 6 -18.70 8.31 4.01
N HIS A 7 -19.29 7.70 5.04
CA HIS A 7 -19.20 8.16 6.42
C HIS A 7 -17.74 7.99 6.87
N GLN A 8 -17.08 9.09 7.22
CA GLN A 8 -15.76 9.05 7.86
C GLN A 8 -15.96 8.60 9.30
N SER A 9 -15.77 7.32 9.60
CA SER A 9 -15.78 6.79 10.97
C SER A 9 -14.36 6.48 11.44
N GLY A 10 -13.94 7.10 12.54
CA GLY A 10 -12.70 6.83 13.27
C GLY A 10 -11.74 8.02 13.27
N ASN A 11 -11.09 8.28 14.40
CA ASN A 11 -9.99 9.24 14.49
C ASN A 11 -9.02 8.98 13.33
N GLU A 12 -8.84 9.97 12.46
CA GLU A 12 -8.11 9.77 11.22
C GLU A 12 -6.66 9.39 11.55
N ALA A 13 -6.23 8.27 10.99
CA ALA A 13 -4.92 7.72 11.25
C ALA A 13 -3.86 8.61 10.57
N SER A 14 -2.93 9.19 11.33
CA SER A 14 -1.92 10.15 10.88
C SER A 14 -0.52 9.69 11.26
N LEU A 15 0.51 10.27 10.63
CA LEU A 15 1.90 9.96 10.99
C LEU A 15 2.21 10.35 12.45
N GLU A 16 1.56 11.39 12.97
CA GLU A 16 1.74 11.89 14.33
C GLU A 16 1.14 10.95 15.39
N ASN A 17 0.05 10.25 15.06
CA ASN A 17 -0.59 9.29 15.96
C ASN A 17 -0.19 7.83 15.68
N CYS A 18 0.95 7.62 15.03
CA CYS A 18 1.48 6.28 14.76
C CYS A 18 2.06 5.68 16.07
N PRO A 19 1.60 4.49 16.50
CA PRO A 19 2.07 3.89 17.75
C PRO A 19 3.48 3.27 17.65
N TRP A 20 4.10 3.30 16.46
CA TRP A 20 5.46 2.86 16.21
C TRP A 20 6.22 3.93 15.41
N PRO A 21 7.57 3.92 15.44
CA PRO A 21 8.37 4.81 14.62
C PRO A 21 8.07 4.62 13.13
N VAL A 22 7.90 5.73 12.41
CA VAL A 22 7.80 5.72 10.94
C VAL A 22 9.21 5.80 10.38
N ALA A 23 9.56 4.88 9.47
CA ALA A 23 10.90 4.82 8.88
C ALA A 23 11.27 6.15 8.16
N GLU A 24 12.48 6.64 8.40
CA GLU A 24 13.03 7.77 7.66
C GLU A 24 13.24 7.38 6.19
N LEU A 25 13.10 8.36 5.29
CA LEU A 25 13.26 8.15 3.86
C LEU A 25 14.52 8.90 3.39
N GLU A 26 15.45 8.20 2.75
CA GLU A 26 16.70 8.81 2.27
C GLU A 26 16.51 9.69 1.02
N ASN A 27 15.63 9.28 0.10
CA ASN A 27 15.52 9.87 -1.25
C ASN A 27 14.23 10.68 -1.42
N VAL A 28 13.99 11.64 -0.52
CA VAL A 28 12.84 12.55 -0.61
C VAL A 28 13.18 13.68 -1.56
N ILE A 29 12.31 13.90 -2.56
CA ILE A 29 12.44 15.01 -3.49
C ILE A 29 12.01 16.30 -2.81
N THR A 30 12.96 17.23 -2.68
CA THR A 30 12.77 18.54 -2.04
C THR A 30 12.76 19.70 -3.02
N ASP A 31 12.99 19.44 -4.31
CA ASP A 31 12.98 20.46 -5.36
C ASP A 31 12.33 19.92 -6.65
N VAL A 32 11.49 20.75 -7.27
CA VAL A 32 10.85 20.44 -8.55
C VAL A 32 11.87 20.44 -9.70
N GLU A 33 12.90 21.28 -9.64
CA GLU A 33 13.92 21.36 -10.70
C GLU A 33 14.62 20.01 -10.89
N THR A 34 14.85 19.26 -9.80
CA THR A 34 15.40 17.89 -9.85
C THR A 34 14.54 16.95 -10.70
N LEU A 35 13.22 17.11 -10.70
CA LEU A 35 12.31 16.31 -11.51
C LEU A 35 12.38 16.70 -12.99
N GLU A 36 12.43 18.00 -13.27
CA GLU A 36 12.45 18.55 -14.64
C GLU A 36 13.75 18.19 -15.37
N ASP A 37 14.88 18.24 -14.67
CA ASP A 37 16.22 17.97 -15.19
C ASP A 37 16.52 16.47 -15.34
N SER A 38 15.79 15.60 -14.63
CA SER A 38 16.03 14.16 -14.62
C SER A 38 15.87 13.48 -15.99
N GLY A 39 15.14 14.10 -16.92
CA GLY A 39 14.73 13.49 -18.19
C GLY A 39 13.67 12.39 -18.06
N LYS A 40 13.19 12.09 -16.84
CA LYS A 40 12.20 11.05 -16.58
C LYS A 40 10.77 11.59 -16.67
N LYS A 41 9.81 10.67 -16.75
CA LYS A 41 8.37 10.95 -16.68
C LYS A 41 7.85 10.67 -15.28
N TYR A 42 6.92 11.50 -14.82
CA TYR A 42 6.36 11.41 -13.48
C TYR A 42 4.84 11.52 -13.48
N ILE A 43 4.21 10.65 -12.69
CA ILE A 43 2.81 10.80 -12.31
C ILE A 43 2.80 11.33 -10.88
N PHE A 44 2.12 12.43 -10.65
CA PHE A 44 1.96 13.01 -9.33
C PHE A 44 0.51 12.88 -8.85
N SER A 45 0.33 12.52 -7.59
CA SER A 45 -0.93 12.70 -6.88
C SER A 45 -0.64 13.25 -5.50
N ASP A 46 -1.47 14.20 -5.05
CA ASP A 46 -1.44 14.68 -3.67
C ASP A 46 -2.26 13.79 -2.72
N LEU A 47 -2.85 12.71 -3.24
CA LEU A 47 -3.74 11.79 -2.53
C LEU A 47 -4.93 12.48 -1.85
N GLY A 48 -5.30 13.68 -2.32
CA GLY A 48 -6.38 14.48 -1.76
C GLY A 48 -7.78 14.11 -2.25
N TYR A 49 -7.91 13.12 -3.15
CA TYR A 49 -9.18 12.80 -3.78
C TYR A 49 -10.16 12.08 -2.83
N SER A 50 -9.65 11.10 -2.09
CA SER A 50 -10.43 10.36 -1.10
C SER A 50 -9.55 9.89 0.05
N HIS A 51 -10.09 9.99 1.27
CA HIS A 51 -9.37 9.69 2.50
C HIS A 51 -9.71 8.31 3.05
N GLY A 52 -8.93 7.85 4.03
CA GLY A 52 -9.04 6.53 4.65
C GLY A 52 -8.11 5.49 4.02
N LEU A 53 -7.64 4.55 4.84
CA LEU A 53 -6.58 3.60 4.48
C LEU A 53 -6.89 2.83 3.19
N GLY A 54 -8.06 2.20 3.10
CA GLY A 54 -8.44 1.41 1.92
C GLY A 54 -8.54 2.24 0.64
N ASN A 55 -9.06 3.46 0.72
CA ASN A 55 -9.14 4.36 -0.43
C ASN A 55 -7.76 4.83 -0.90
N LEU A 56 -6.84 5.09 0.03
CA LEU A 56 -5.46 5.42 -0.29
C LEU A 56 -4.74 4.22 -0.92
N MET A 57 -5.00 3.00 -0.45
CA MET A 57 -4.45 1.78 -1.08
C MET A 57 -4.93 1.63 -2.53
N PHE A 58 -6.22 1.83 -2.82
CA PHE A 58 -6.72 1.80 -4.19
C PHE A 58 -6.11 2.90 -5.06
N GLN A 59 -5.97 4.12 -4.53
CA GLN A 59 -5.30 5.22 -5.23
C GLN A 59 -3.86 4.86 -5.60
N ILE A 60 -3.05 4.41 -4.64
CA ILE A 60 -1.64 4.04 -4.90
C ILE A 60 -1.54 2.92 -5.91
N ALA A 61 -2.32 1.86 -5.77
CA ALA A 61 -2.26 0.72 -6.68
C ALA A 61 -2.66 1.09 -8.11
N GLY A 62 -3.75 1.87 -8.27
CA GLY A 62 -4.18 2.33 -9.59
C GLY A 62 -3.19 3.28 -10.25
N LEU A 63 -2.70 4.26 -9.49
CA LEU A 63 -1.68 5.19 -9.96
C LEU A 63 -0.36 4.49 -10.31
N TYR A 64 0.04 3.49 -9.51
CA TYR A 64 1.21 2.68 -9.79
C TYR A 64 1.04 1.88 -11.08
N SER A 65 -0.12 1.25 -11.31
CA SER A 65 -0.38 0.55 -12.58
C SER A 65 -0.26 1.48 -13.78
N ILE A 66 -0.84 2.69 -13.69
CA ILE A 66 -0.76 3.70 -14.76
C ILE A 66 0.70 4.17 -14.96
N ALA A 67 1.46 4.33 -13.88
CA ALA A 67 2.87 4.72 -13.94
C ALA A 67 3.71 3.65 -14.65
N GLN A 68 3.51 2.37 -14.30
CA GLN A 68 4.19 1.26 -14.96
C GLN A 68 3.84 1.17 -16.45
N GLU A 69 2.56 1.25 -16.80
CA GLU A 69 2.09 1.22 -18.20
C GLU A 69 2.66 2.37 -19.06
N SER A 70 2.97 3.51 -18.43
CA SER A 70 3.48 4.71 -19.11
C SER A 70 4.99 4.92 -18.97
N GLY A 71 5.70 4.00 -18.30
CA GLY A 71 7.14 4.13 -18.03
C GLY A 71 7.50 5.35 -17.17
N ALA A 72 6.61 5.71 -16.25
CA ALA A 72 6.76 6.86 -15.35
C ALA A 72 7.04 6.42 -13.90
N ILE A 73 7.59 7.35 -13.12
CA ILE A 73 7.75 7.21 -11.67
C ILE A 73 6.55 7.85 -10.97
N LEU A 74 6.00 7.16 -9.98
CA LEU A 74 4.92 7.69 -9.15
C LEU A 74 5.49 8.58 -8.03
N LEU A 75 5.04 9.84 -7.99
CA LEU A 75 5.34 10.81 -6.95
C LEU A 75 4.17 10.91 -5.98
N ILE A 76 4.44 10.68 -4.70
CA ILE A 76 3.44 10.78 -3.63
C ILE A 76 3.96 11.58 -2.44
N PRO A 77 3.09 12.22 -1.64
CA PRO A 77 3.54 13.04 -0.52
C PRO A 77 4.17 12.18 0.58
N ILE A 78 5.29 12.64 1.14
CA ILE A 78 5.89 12.01 2.33
C ILE A 78 4.93 11.97 3.53
N SER A 79 3.95 12.87 3.58
CA SER A 79 2.95 12.98 4.63
C SER A 79 1.86 11.90 4.58
N THR A 80 1.86 11.02 3.57
CA THR A 80 0.84 9.97 3.43
C THR A 80 0.80 9.03 4.64
N SER A 81 -0.41 8.78 5.16
CA SER A 81 -0.63 7.88 6.29
C SER A 81 -0.36 6.41 5.95
N LEU A 82 -0.23 6.05 4.67
CA LEU A 82 0.12 4.70 4.24
C LEU A 82 1.51 4.27 4.74
N ARG A 83 2.45 5.20 4.95
CA ARG A 83 3.78 4.91 5.50
C ARG A 83 3.75 4.34 6.91
N ARG A 84 2.63 4.49 7.63
CA ARG A 84 2.42 3.85 8.93
C ARG A 84 2.32 2.34 8.79
N ALA A 85 1.82 1.86 7.66
CA ALA A 85 1.47 0.46 7.47
C ALA A 85 2.36 -0.25 6.46
N PHE A 86 2.77 0.42 5.38
CA PHE A 86 3.40 -0.25 4.23
C PHE A 86 4.80 0.27 3.93
N ASP A 87 5.68 -0.64 3.56
CA ASP A 87 7.05 -0.37 3.13
C ASP A 87 7.13 -0.23 1.61
N PHE A 88 7.16 1.02 1.14
CA PHE A 88 7.33 1.34 -0.27
C PHE A 88 8.81 1.47 -0.68
N GLN A 89 9.76 1.58 0.26
CA GLN A 89 11.16 1.83 -0.09
C GLN A 89 11.88 0.57 -0.51
N THR A 90 11.77 -0.50 0.28
CA THR A 90 12.59 -1.72 0.09
C THR A 90 12.43 -2.33 -1.31
N ASN A 91 11.22 -2.26 -1.88
CA ASN A 91 10.90 -2.93 -3.15
C ASN A 91 10.55 -1.97 -4.29
N PHE A 92 10.28 -0.69 -4.01
CA PHE A 92 9.70 0.23 -5.02
C PHE A 92 10.39 1.60 -5.08
N SER A 93 11.57 1.78 -4.50
CA SER A 93 12.32 3.06 -4.53
C SER A 93 12.53 3.65 -5.93
N ASP A 94 12.66 2.80 -6.94
CA ASP A 94 12.88 3.22 -8.33
C ASP A 94 11.59 3.60 -9.07
N SER A 95 10.44 3.15 -8.56
CA SER A 95 9.12 3.34 -9.19
C SER A 95 8.19 4.26 -8.40
N ILE A 96 8.44 4.44 -7.10
CA ILE A 96 7.68 5.31 -6.20
C ILE A 96 8.68 6.18 -5.45
N GLN A 97 8.55 7.49 -5.62
CA GLN A 97 9.37 8.48 -4.93
C GLN A 97 8.49 9.40 -4.09
N PHE A 98 9.04 9.84 -2.97
CA PHE A 98 8.34 10.71 -2.04
C PHE A 98 8.74 12.15 -2.29
N VAL A 99 7.76 13.04 -2.30
CA VAL A 99 7.96 14.49 -2.38
C VAL A 99 7.69 15.13 -1.03
N ASP A 100 8.47 16.14 -0.66
CA ASP A 100 8.25 16.89 0.57
C ASP A 100 6.97 17.76 0.51
N PRO A 101 6.50 18.32 1.64
CA PRO A 101 5.28 19.13 1.66
C PRO A 101 5.33 20.39 0.80
N GLN A 102 6.49 21.04 0.64
CA GLN A 102 6.64 22.24 -0.19
C GLN A 102 6.53 21.89 -1.68
N VAL A 103 7.22 20.84 -2.12
CA VAL A 103 7.15 20.31 -3.48
C VAL A 103 5.74 19.82 -3.78
N THR A 104 5.11 19.10 -2.85
CA THR A 104 3.71 18.66 -2.97
C THR A 104 2.80 19.85 -3.26
N LYS A 105 2.91 20.91 -2.45
CA LYS A 105 2.08 22.13 -2.61
C LYS A 105 2.34 22.81 -3.95
N LYS A 106 3.60 22.93 -4.37
CA LYS A 106 3.98 23.54 -5.66
C LYS A 106 3.39 22.74 -6.83
N LEU A 107 3.65 21.44 -6.90
CA LEU A 107 3.10 20.55 -7.93
C LEU A 107 1.57 20.54 -7.95
N SER A 108 0.92 20.53 -6.78
CA SER A 108 -0.55 20.57 -6.70
C SER A 108 -1.12 21.83 -7.32
N ASN A 109 -0.49 22.99 -7.14
CA ASN A 109 -0.93 24.26 -7.71
C ASN A 109 -0.63 24.34 -9.20
N ASP A 110 0.60 24.05 -9.60
CA ASP A 110 1.09 24.23 -10.97
C ASP A 110 0.36 23.29 -11.96
N LEU A 111 0.01 22.09 -11.50
CA LEU A 111 -0.62 21.07 -12.35
C LEU A 111 -2.15 21.06 -12.27
N GLU A 112 -2.77 21.86 -11.40
CA GLU A 112 -4.22 21.84 -11.13
C GLU A 112 -5.05 22.06 -12.41
N ALA A 113 -4.66 23.03 -13.25
CA ALA A 113 -5.36 23.35 -14.49
C ALA A 113 -5.32 22.22 -15.54
N THR A 114 -4.37 21.29 -15.39
CA THR A 114 -4.09 20.23 -16.37
C THR A 114 -4.33 18.83 -15.81
N LYS A 115 -4.84 18.74 -14.58
CA LYS A 115 -5.02 17.46 -13.90
C LYS A 115 -6.03 16.57 -14.61
N ILE A 116 -5.78 15.28 -14.51
CA ILE A 116 -6.69 14.25 -15.00
C ILE A 116 -7.43 13.67 -13.80
N THR A 117 -8.75 13.86 -13.72
CA THR A 117 -9.56 13.32 -12.62
C THR A 117 -10.44 12.17 -13.08
N MET A 118 -10.26 10.99 -12.46
CA MET A 118 -11.06 9.79 -12.67
C MET A 118 -12.21 9.76 -11.66
N THR A 119 -13.35 10.34 -12.02
CA THR A 119 -14.45 10.61 -11.10
C THR A 119 -15.30 9.39 -10.72
N SER A 120 -15.29 8.33 -11.53
CA SER A 120 -16.10 7.14 -11.29
C SER A 120 -15.27 6.03 -10.65
N CYS A 121 -15.70 5.55 -9.47
CA CYS A 121 -15.06 4.47 -8.70
C CYS A 121 -14.69 3.26 -9.54
N CYS A 122 -15.61 2.93 -10.43
CA CYS A 122 -15.76 1.59 -10.96
C CYS A 122 -15.58 1.60 -12.48
N SER A 123 -15.02 2.69 -13.02
CA SER A 123 -14.69 2.83 -14.43
C SER A 123 -13.19 2.68 -14.66
N TYR A 124 -12.83 2.02 -15.76
CA TYR A 124 -11.47 2.00 -16.28
C TYR A 124 -11.35 2.99 -17.42
N ARG A 125 -10.28 3.79 -17.41
CA ARG A 125 -9.94 4.67 -18.52
C ARG A 125 -8.50 4.39 -18.92
N ASN A 126 -8.32 3.99 -20.18
CA ASN A 126 -6.99 3.96 -20.76
C ASN A 126 -6.51 5.41 -20.96
N LEU A 127 -5.38 5.76 -20.37
CA LEU A 127 -4.82 7.10 -20.42
C LEU A 127 -3.64 7.24 -21.40
N THR A 128 -3.25 6.18 -22.11
CA THR A 128 -2.06 6.16 -22.98
C THR A 128 -2.06 7.27 -24.03
N SER A 129 -3.22 7.66 -24.55
CA SER A 129 -3.35 8.73 -25.56
C SER A 129 -3.39 10.16 -25.00
N VAL A 130 -3.48 10.31 -23.68
CA VAL A 130 -3.60 11.62 -23.02
C VAL A 130 -2.45 11.93 -22.05
N LEU A 131 -1.74 10.90 -21.58
CA LEU A 131 -0.59 11.07 -20.69
C LEU A 131 0.60 11.65 -21.46
N PHE A 132 1.27 12.61 -20.83
CA PHE A 132 2.51 13.21 -21.35
C PHE A 132 2.36 13.76 -22.78
N ASN A 133 1.17 14.26 -23.13
CA ASN A 133 0.96 14.97 -24.39
C ASN A 133 1.68 16.32 -24.37
N GLY A 134 2.40 16.63 -25.46
CA GLY A 134 3.33 17.76 -25.53
C GLY A 134 4.64 17.47 -24.80
N ASP A 135 5.43 18.51 -24.51
CA ASP A 135 6.73 18.37 -23.82
C ASP A 135 6.61 18.20 -22.29
N ARG A 136 5.44 17.78 -21.81
CA ARG A 136 5.17 17.65 -20.36
C ARG A 136 5.79 16.37 -19.80
N LYS A 137 6.62 16.53 -18.76
CA LYS A 137 7.26 15.41 -18.04
C LYS A 137 6.51 14.99 -16.78
N ILE A 138 5.71 15.87 -16.18
CA ILE A 138 4.99 15.63 -14.93
C ILE A 138 3.49 15.78 -15.17
N GLN A 139 2.70 14.80 -14.77
CA GLN A 139 1.25 14.81 -14.93
C GLN A 139 0.54 14.53 -13.60
N LYS A 140 -0.37 15.42 -13.20
CA LYS A 140 -1.23 15.21 -12.03
C LYS A 140 -2.42 14.32 -12.39
N ILE A 141 -2.65 13.27 -11.61
CA ILE A 141 -3.77 12.33 -11.79
C ILE A 141 -4.38 12.00 -10.43
N ASP A 142 -5.71 12.13 -10.33
CA ASP A 142 -6.47 11.84 -9.12
C ASP A 142 -7.73 11.03 -9.42
N GLY A 143 -8.24 10.27 -8.44
CA GLY A 143 -9.46 9.47 -8.60
C GLY A 143 -9.60 8.38 -7.55
N TYR A 144 -10.64 7.54 -7.69
CA TYR A 144 -10.86 6.40 -6.79
C TYR A 144 -10.06 5.16 -7.18
N PHE A 145 -9.91 4.90 -8.49
CA PHE A 145 -9.21 3.73 -9.05
C PHE A 145 -9.67 2.35 -8.54
N GLN A 146 -10.95 2.19 -8.19
CA GLN A 146 -11.51 0.94 -7.64
C GLN A 146 -12.02 -0.03 -8.74
N ASN A 147 -11.56 0.11 -9.98
CA ASN A 147 -11.90 -0.82 -11.06
C ASN A 147 -10.88 -1.98 -11.12
N VAL A 148 -11.37 -3.22 -11.20
CA VAL A 148 -10.55 -4.44 -11.26
C VAL A 148 -9.48 -4.43 -12.36
N ARG A 149 -9.68 -3.70 -13.45
CA ARG A 149 -8.71 -3.57 -14.55
C ARG A 149 -7.41 -2.87 -14.14
N TYR A 150 -7.42 -2.09 -13.06
CA TYR A 150 -6.19 -1.55 -12.46
C TYR A 150 -5.43 -2.60 -11.61
N PHE A 151 -6.03 -3.77 -11.36
CA PHE A 151 -5.52 -4.83 -10.50
C PHE A 151 -5.50 -6.16 -11.26
N HIS A 152 -4.99 -6.14 -12.50
CA HIS A 152 -4.91 -7.34 -13.35
C HIS A 152 -4.36 -8.53 -12.55
N PRO A 153 -4.87 -9.77 -12.72
CA PRO A 153 -4.39 -10.93 -11.97
C PRO A 153 -2.87 -11.11 -12.03
N ASP A 154 -2.25 -10.77 -13.16
CA ASP A 154 -0.79 -10.82 -13.33
C ASP A 154 -0.04 -9.82 -12.42
N SER A 155 -0.72 -8.75 -11.99
CA SER A 155 -0.21 -7.76 -11.05
C SER A 155 -0.35 -8.19 -9.59
N GLU A 156 -1.01 -9.32 -9.28
CA GLU A 156 -1.26 -9.75 -7.89
C GLU A 156 0.03 -9.85 -7.07
N LYS A 157 1.08 -10.46 -7.64
CA LYS A 157 2.38 -10.59 -6.97
C LYS A 157 2.99 -9.21 -6.67
N THR A 158 2.91 -8.29 -7.61
CA THR A 158 3.39 -6.92 -7.46
C THR A 158 2.57 -6.15 -6.43
N MET A 159 1.24 -6.27 -6.44
CA MET A 159 0.35 -5.63 -5.48
C MET A 159 0.56 -6.15 -4.06
N LYS A 160 0.79 -7.45 -3.89
CA LYS A 160 1.16 -8.04 -2.58
C LYS A 160 2.47 -7.47 -2.06
N LYS A 161 3.48 -7.32 -2.94
CA LYS A 161 4.75 -6.69 -2.57
C LYS A 161 4.57 -5.21 -2.24
N LEU A 162 3.75 -4.49 -3.00
CA LEU A 162 3.50 -3.06 -2.83
C LEU A 162 2.90 -2.71 -1.46
N PHE A 163 2.05 -3.60 -0.94
CA PHE A 163 1.45 -3.47 0.39
C PHE A 163 2.08 -4.42 1.41
N THR A 164 3.40 -4.61 1.32
CA THR A 164 4.15 -5.32 2.36
C THR A 164 4.13 -4.49 3.65
N PHE A 165 3.73 -5.12 4.76
CA PHE A 165 3.69 -4.45 6.05
C PHE A 165 5.07 -4.04 6.55
N VAL A 166 5.15 -2.91 7.24
CA VAL A 166 6.35 -2.49 7.97
C VAL A 166 6.70 -3.48 9.11
N PRO A 167 7.97 -3.57 9.53
CA PRO A 167 8.41 -4.55 10.53
C PRO A 167 7.61 -4.56 11.84
N PRO A 168 7.21 -3.41 12.43
CA PRO A 168 6.40 -3.41 13.64
C PRO A 168 5.04 -4.11 13.48
N ILE A 169 4.34 -3.89 12.35
CA ILE A 169 3.07 -4.57 12.07
C ILE A 169 3.32 -6.05 11.80
N ARG A 170 4.36 -6.38 11.04
CA ARG A 170 4.70 -7.77 10.73
C ARG A 170 4.93 -8.58 12.01
N LYS A 171 5.69 -8.02 12.96
CA LYS A 171 5.91 -8.63 14.27
C LYS A 171 4.61 -8.89 15.02
N LEU A 172 3.69 -7.91 15.07
CA LEU A 172 2.39 -8.09 15.72
C LEU A 172 1.53 -9.18 15.05
N VAL A 173 1.60 -9.28 13.73
CA VAL A 173 0.90 -10.34 12.98
C VAL A 173 1.50 -11.71 13.29
N ASP A 174 2.83 -11.81 13.32
CA ASP A 174 3.51 -13.08 13.62
C ASP A 174 3.22 -13.53 15.07
N GLU A 175 3.31 -12.63 16.05
CA GLU A 175 2.92 -12.89 17.44
C GLU A 175 1.44 -13.32 17.56
N PHE A 176 0.54 -12.68 16.82
CA PHE A 176 -0.87 -13.05 16.80
C PHE A 176 -1.08 -14.46 16.22
N LEU A 177 -0.43 -14.77 15.10
CA LEU A 177 -0.56 -16.07 14.44
C LEU A 177 0.03 -17.20 15.29
N GLU A 178 1.16 -16.96 15.97
CA GLU A 178 1.74 -17.90 16.94
C GLU A 178 0.77 -18.17 18.09
N ASN A 179 0.18 -17.12 18.67
CA ASN A 179 -0.80 -17.26 19.76
C ASN A 179 -2.09 -17.98 19.31
N VAL A 180 -2.56 -17.75 18.09
CA VAL A 180 -3.69 -18.50 17.52
C VAL A 180 -3.31 -19.96 17.31
N GLY A 181 -2.12 -20.24 16.79
CA GLY A 181 -1.59 -21.60 16.62
C GLY A 181 -1.49 -22.34 17.95
N ILE A 182 -0.98 -21.68 19.00
CA ILE A 182 -0.97 -22.21 20.37
C ILE A 182 -2.39 -22.45 20.88
N SER A 183 -3.32 -21.50 20.69
CA SER A 183 -4.70 -21.65 21.14
C SER A 183 -5.43 -22.80 20.45
N LEU A 184 -5.21 -22.99 19.15
CA LEU A 184 -5.72 -24.12 18.38
C LEU A 184 -5.08 -25.42 18.86
N THR A 185 -3.77 -25.45 19.07
CA THR A 185 -3.05 -26.64 19.58
C THR A 185 -3.52 -27.02 20.98
N VAL A 186 -3.73 -26.05 21.88
CA VAL A 186 -4.27 -26.26 23.23
C VAL A 186 -5.73 -26.72 23.20
N ARG A 187 -6.54 -26.21 22.25
CA ARG A 187 -7.91 -26.71 22.01
C ARG A 187 -7.91 -28.14 21.44
N SER A 188 -6.96 -28.47 20.57
CA SER A 188 -6.76 -29.82 20.03
C SER A 188 -6.16 -30.78 21.06
N ALA A 189 -5.50 -30.26 22.11
CA ALA A 189 -4.79 -31.03 23.13
C ALA A 189 -5.62 -31.38 24.40
N ARG A 190 -6.96 -31.31 24.36
CA ARG A 190 -7.85 -31.88 25.41
C ARG A 190 -9.02 -32.62 24.75
N MET A 191 -9.40 -33.85 25.09
CA MET A 191 -8.98 -34.80 26.15
C MET A 191 -8.51 -36.13 25.51
N ILE A 192 -7.39 -36.69 25.99
CA ILE A 192 -7.32 -38.14 26.16
C ILE A 192 -8.05 -38.39 27.48
N GLU A 193 -9.27 -38.93 27.42
CA GLU A 193 -9.92 -39.47 28.62
C GLU A 193 -9.07 -40.65 29.08
N THR A 194 -8.16 -40.41 30.02
CA THR A 194 -7.58 -41.49 30.81
C THR A 194 -8.67 -42.02 31.73
N ASN A 195 -9.49 -42.93 31.21
CA ASN A 195 -10.12 -43.93 32.05
C ASN A 195 -9.00 -44.83 32.58
N VAL A 196 -8.45 -44.44 33.73
CA VAL A 196 -7.59 -45.33 34.50
C VAL A 196 -8.49 -46.40 35.11
N ALA A 197 -8.66 -47.49 34.36
CA ALA A 197 -8.90 -48.81 34.89
C ALA A 197 -7.96 -49.75 34.14
N ASN A 198 -6.95 -50.23 34.86
CA ASN A 198 -5.95 -51.24 34.49
C ASN A 198 -6.34 -52.17 33.33
N ASP A 199 -5.50 -52.27 32.31
CA ASP A 199 -4.51 -53.36 32.19
C ASP A 199 -3.73 -53.18 30.88
N ASP A 200 -2.42 -53.40 30.97
CA ASP A 200 -1.42 -53.62 29.92
C ASP A 200 -1.90 -53.53 28.47
N GLN A 201 -1.50 -52.49 27.73
CA GLN A 201 -0.98 -52.66 26.36
C GLN A 201 0.12 -51.63 26.06
N ALA A 202 1.18 -52.15 25.45
CA ALA A 202 2.48 -51.56 25.21
C ALA A 202 2.47 -50.17 24.57
N PHE A 203 3.42 -49.34 25.00
CA PHE A 203 3.94 -48.24 24.19
C PHE A 203 4.71 -48.85 23.00
N GLU A 204 4.16 -48.79 21.80
CA GLU A 204 4.99 -48.87 20.60
C GLU A 204 5.55 -47.47 20.33
N MET A 205 6.85 -47.30 20.61
CA MET A 205 7.62 -46.18 20.08
C MET A 205 7.81 -46.39 18.57
N PRO A 206 7.71 -45.35 17.74
CA PRO A 206 8.20 -45.44 16.37
C PRO A 206 9.71 -45.74 16.44
N GLU A 207 10.12 -46.82 15.77
CA GLU A 207 11.55 -47.11 15.58
C GLU A 207 12.16 -46.01 14.72
N GLU A 208 13.21 -45.37 15.26
CA GLU A 208 14.11 -44.50 14.52
C GLU A 208 15.00 -45.34 13.58
N ASP A 209 14.89 -44.99 12.30
CA ASP A 209 15.86 -45.02 11.20
C ASP A 209 16.53 -46.32 10.70
N GLY A 210 16.41 -46.47 9.38
CA GLY A 210 17.26 -47.27 8.48
C GLY A 210 17.08 -46.82 7.03
#